data_AF-A0AAV3YPT6-F1
#
_entry.id   AF-A0AAV3YPT6-F1
#
_cell.length_a   1.000
_cell.length_b   1.000
_cell.length_c   1.000
_cell.angle_alpha   90.00
_cell.angle_beta   90.00
_cell.angle_gamma   90.00
#
_symmetry.space_group_name_H-M   'P 1'
#
loop_
_entity.id
_entity.type
_entity.pdbx_description
1 polymer ?
#
loop_
_entity_poly.entity_id
_entity_poly.type
_entity_poly.pdbx_seq_one_letter_code
_entity_poly.pdbx_strand_id
1 'polypeptide(L)'
;MLIIGTLTICPYFFAYWRHKFVWVFYPDLDATILDVALLDDKYIVLIQKIVFVTCGVIQPVLAFVSAIVCTIFLVIHLRKVSNWRTSVTFAKGQCGVTVEKMR
;
A
#
# COMPACT_ATOMS: atom_id res chain seq x y z
N MET A 1 3.02 4.91 2.18
CA MET A 1 3.59 3.61 1.72
C MET A 1 3.36 2.48 2.72
N LEU A 2 3.71 2.63 4.00
CA LEU A 2 3.47 1.61 5.04
C LEU A 2 1.99 1.13 5.12
N ILE A 3 1.04 2.06 4.99
CA ILE A 3 -0.42 1.76 5.02
C ILE A 3 -0.86 0.91 3.81
N ILE A 4 -0.23 1.10 2.64
CA ILE A 4 -0.54 0.33 1.43
C ILE A 4 0.01 -1.09 1.58
N GLY A 5 1.22 -1.23 2.14
CA GLY A 5 1.85 -2.52 2.43
C GLY A 5 1.09 -3.36 3.46
N THR A 6 0.54 -2.75 4.50
CA THR A 6 -0.28 -3.48 5.49
C THR A 6 -1.64 -3.88 4.93
N LEU A 7 -2.26 -3.05 4.09
CA LEU A 7 -3.52 -3.37 3.40
C LEU A 7 -3.38 -4.48 2.36
N THR A 8 -2.20 -4.66 1.75
CA THR A 8 -1.94 -5.79 0.86
C THR A 8 -1.68 -7.07 1.62
N ILE A 9 -0.86 -7.06 2.68
CA ILE A 9 -0.46 -8.32 3.35
C ILE A 9 -1.65 -9.02 4.04
N CYS A 10 -2.61 -8.27 4.57
CA CYS A 10 -3.74 -8.79 5.33
C CYS A 10 -4.72 -9.69 4.53
N PRO A 11 -5.22 -9.29 3.33
CA PRO A 11 -6.09 -10.14 2.53
C PRO A 11 -5.37 -11.37 1.96
N TYR A 12 -4.06 -11.28 1.67
CA TYR A 12 -3.29 -12.45 1.21
C TYR A 12 -3.18 -13.51 2.31
N PHE A 13 -2.97 -13.10 3.56
CA PHE A 13 -2.94 -14.01 4.70
C PHE A 13 -4.28 -14.73 4.90
N PHE A 14 -5.38 -13.99 4.80
CA PHE A 14 -6.73 -14.55 4.94
C PHE A 14 -7.11 -15.47 3.77
N ALA A 15 -6.66 -15.17 2.56
CA ALA A 15 -6.91 -16.01 1.39
C ALA A 15 -6.14 -17.34 1.41
N TYR A 16 -4.99 -17.39 2.08
CA TYR A 16 -4.16 -18.60 2.20
C TYR A 16 -4.66 -19.57 3.27
N TRP A 17 -5.41 -19.09 4.25
CA TRP A 17 -5.96 -19.94 5.31
C TRP A 17 -7.24 -20.64 4.84
N ARG A 18 -7.07 -21.69 4.02
CA ARG A 18 -8.14 -22.50 3.41
C ARG A 18 -8.47 -23.80 4.16
N HIS A 19 -7.80 -24.04 5.27
CA HIS A 19 -7.83 -25.32 5.97
C HIS A 19 -8.70 -25.25 7.22
N LYS A 20 -9.64 -26.19 7.37
CA LYS A 20 -10.39 -26.45 8.61
C LYS A 20 -9.84 -27.72 9.25
N PHE A 21 -9.70 -27.71 10.57
CA PHE A 21 -9.39 -28.92 11.32
C PHE A 21 -10.68 -29.67 11.62
N VAL A 22 -10.74 -30.94 11.23
CA VAL A 22 -11.91 -31.81 11.43
C VAL A 22 -11.46 -33.09 12.09
N TRP A 23 -12.20 -33.52 13.11
CA TRP A 23 -12.01 -34.82 13.73
C TRP A 23 -12.62 -35.89 12.84
N VAL A 24 -11.80 -36.78 12.30
CA VAL A 24 -12.24 -37.91 11.47
C VAL A 24 -11.94 -39.19 12.23
N PHE A 25 -12.94 -40.06 12.33
CA PHE A 25 -12.77 -41.39 12.93
C PHE A 25 -12.33 -42.37 11.85
N TYR A 26 -11.17 -42.99 12.06
CA TYR A 26 -10.63 -44.02 11.18
C TYR A 26 -10.92 -45.39 11.81
N PRO A 27 -11.89 -46.16 11.28
CA PRO A 27 -12.29 -47.44 11.88
C PRO A 27 -11.20 -48.50 11.80
N ASP A 28 -10.28 -48.42 10.83
CA ASP A 28 -9.16 -49.37 10.70
C ASP A 28 -8.12 -49.23 11.83
N LEU A 29 -8.14 -48.10 12.54
CA LEU A 29 -7.17 -47.75 13.59
C LEU A 29 -7.84 -47.57 14.96
N ASP A 30 -9.17 -47.68 15.05
CA ASP A 30 -9.99 -47.35 16.22
C ASP A 30 -9.60 -46.01 16.88
N ALA A 31 -9.21 -45.03 16.06
CA ALA A 31 -8.69 -43.75 16.53
C ALA A 31 -9.39 -42.57 15.83
N THR A 32 -9.66 -41.53 16.61
CA THR A 32 -10.03 -40.20 16.08
C THR A 32 -8.77 -39.39 15.86
N ILE A 33 -8.49 -39.05 14.60
CA ILE A 33 -7.35 -38.23 14.23
C ILE A 33 -7.85 -36.84 13.82
N LEU A 34 -7.13 -35.80 14.26
CA LEU A 34 -7.40 -34.44 13.81
C LEU A 34 -6.80 -34.25 12.42
N ASP A 35 -7.66 -34.21 11.41
CA ASP A 35 -7.26 -34.11 10.01
C ASP A 35 -7.50 -32.69 9.47
N VAL A 36 -6.77 -32.35 8.41
CA VAL A 36 -6.84 -31.05 7.75
C VAL A 36 -7.72 -31.16 6.52
N ALA A 37 -8.98 -30.75 6.65
CA ALA A 37 -9.93 -30.72 5.53
C ALA A 37 -9.97 -29.34 4.86
N LEU A 38 -10.28 -29.30 3.57
CA LEU A 38 -10.57 -28.04 2.87
C LEU A 38 -11.91 -27.46 3.35
N LEU A 39 -11.98 -26.13 3.49
CA LEU A 39 -13.24 -25.41 3.77
C LEU A 39 -14.31 -25.77 2.71
N ASP A 40 -15.58 -25.83 3.13
CA ASP A 40 -16.70 -26.12 2.22
C ASP A 40 -16.79 -25.10 1.06
N ASP A 41 -17.21 -25.55 -0.12
CA ASP A 41 -17.28 -24.78 -1.37
C ASP A 41 -17.98 -23.42 -1.23
N LYS A 42 -18.99 -23.35 -0.36
CA LYS A 42 -19.74 -22.11 -0.08
C LYS A 42 -18.84 -21.00 0.47
N TYR A 43 -17.88 -21.34 1.33
CA TYR A 43 -16.94 -20.38 1.90
C TYR A 43 -15.80 -20.05 0.93
N ILE A 44 -15.40 -21.01 0.08
CA ILE A 44 -14.41 -20.78 -0.97
C ILE A 44 -14.89 -19.70 -1.95
N VAL A 45 -16.15 -19.76 -2.38
CA VAL A 45 -16.73 -18.76 -3.29
C VAL A 45 -16.77 -17.37 -2.63
N LEU A 46 -17.06 -17.31 -1.33
CA LEU A 46 -17.12 -16.05 -0.58
C LEU A 46 -15.72 -15.41 -0.46
N ILE A 47 -14.71 -16.22 -0.13
CA ILE A 47 -13.30 -15.77 -0.07
C ILE A 47 -12.84 -15.30 -1.44
N GLN A 48 -13.14 -16.02 -2.52
CA GLN A 48 -12.73 -15.64 -3.88
C GLN A 48 -13.35 -14.31 -4.34
N LYS A 49 -14.63 -14.05 -3.99
CA LYS A 49 -15.28 -12.76 -4.28
C LYS A 49 -14.62 -11.62 -3.51
N ILE A 50 -14.29 -11.83 -2.24
CA ILE A 50 -13.60 -10.82 -1.43
C ILE A 50 -12.23 -10.51 -2.02
N VAL A 51 -11.44 -11.54 -2.36
CA VAL A 51 -10.11 -11.38 -2.97
C VAL A 51 -10.19 -10.64 -4.30
N PHE A 52 -11.20 -10.93 -5.13
CA PHE A 52 -11.39 -10.23 -6.39
C PHE A 52 -11.66 -8.73 -6.18
N VAL A 53 -12.51 -8.36 -5.22
CA VAL A 53 -12.83 -6.96 -4.94
C VAL A 53 -11.61 -6.24 -4.33
N THR A 54 -10.93 -6.86 -3.37
CA THR A 54 -9.81 -6.24 -2.67
C THR A 54 -8.58 -6.10 -3.56
N CYS A 55 -8.14 -7.18 -4.21
CA CYS A 55 -6.95 -7.17 -5.08
C CYS A 55 -7.25 -6.57 -6.46
N GLY A 56 -8.44 -6.79 -7.01
CA GLY A 56 -8.78 -6.38 -8.37
C GLY A 56 -9.23 -4.92 -8.48
N VAL A 57 -9.86 -4.37 -7.44
CA VAL A 57 -10.47 -3.03 -7.51
C VAL A 57 -9.87 -2.09 -6.48
N ILE A 58 -9.88 -2.47 -5.21
CA ILE A 58 -9.48 -1.56 -4.12
C ILE A 58 -7.99 -1.25 -4.18
N GLN A 59 -7.16 -2.26 -4.40
CA GLN A 59 -5.71 -2.12 -4.46
C GLN A 59 -5.21 -1.18 -5.59
N PRO A 60 -5.61 -1.33 -6.86
CA PRO A 60 -5.18 -0.41 -7.91
C PRO A 60 -5.70 1.02 -7.70
N VAL A 61 -6.93 1.18 -7.20
CA VAL A 61 -7.49 2.51 -6.90
C VAL A 61 -6.71 3.21 -5.79
N LEU A 62 -6.38 2.51 -4.70
CA LEU A 62 -5.56 3.07 -3.63
C LEU A 62 -4.14 3.41 -4.09
N ALA A 63 -3.54 2.57 -4.94
CA ALA A 63 -2.24 2.85 -5.53
C ALA A 63 -2.27 4.14 -6.36
N PHE A 64 -3.30 4.31 -7.20
CA PHE A 64 -3.48 5.50 -8.02
C PHE A 64 -3.65 6.78 -7.18
N VAL A 65 -4.52 6.74 -6.17
CA VAL A 65 -4.72 7.87 -5.25
C VAL A 65 -3.43 8.21 -4.51
N SER A 66 -2.68 7.21 -4.06
CA SER A 66 -1.41 7.43 -3.38
C SER A 66 -0.36 8.09 -4.25
N ALA A 67 -0.30 7.74 -5.54
CA ALA A 67 0.60 8.34 -6.51
C ALA A 67 0.25 9.82 -6.72
N ILE A 68 -1.04 10.15 -6.81
CA ILE A 68 -1.51 11.54 -6.93
C ILE A 68 -1.08 12.35 -5.70
N VAL A 69 -1.37 11.86 -4.50
CA VAL A 69 -1.00 12.56 -3.25
C VAL A 69 0.51 12.76 -3.16
N CYS A 70 1.30 11.74 -3.51
CA CYS A 70 2.76 11.83 -3.56
C CYS A 70 3.24 12.92 -4.51
N THR A 71 2.65 12.98 -5.72
CA THR A 71 3.02 13.97 -6.74
C THR A 71 2.68 15.40 -6.27
N ILE A 72 1.52 15.60 -5.64
CA ILE A 72 1.13 16.90 -5.07
C ILE A 72 2.11 17.33 -3.98
N PHE A 73 2.44 16.44 -3.05
CA PHE A 73 3.41 16.73 -1.99
C PHE A 73 4.77 17.11 -2.55
N LEU A 74 5.23 16.39 -3.58
CA LEU A 74 6.51 16.65 -4.24
C LEU A 74 6.49 18.02 -4.94
N VAL A 75 5.41 18.38 -5.62
CA VAL A 75 5.25 19.70 -6.25
C VAL A 75 5.25 20.82 -5.21
N ILE A 76 4.56 20.66 -4.07
CA ILE A 76 4.56 21.65 -2.99
C ILE A 76 5.96 21.83 -2.41
N HIS A 77 6.68 20.73 -2.16
CA HIS A 77 8.05 20.77 -1.67
C HIS A 77 9.01 21.43 -2.66
N LEU A 78 8.92 21.08 -3.95
CA LEU A 78 9.74 21.69 -4.99
C LEU A 78 9.46 23.19 -5.14
N ARG A 79 8.19 23.62 -5.07
CA ARG A 79 7.83 25.05 -5.09
C ARG A 79 8.38 25.80 -3.89
N LYS A 80 8.35 25.19 -2.70
CA LYS A 80 8.93 25.79 -1.50
C LYS A 80 10.45 25.97 -1.64
N VAL A 81 11.14 24.97 -2.19
CA VAL A 81 12.59 25.02 -2.46
C VAL A 81 12.93 26.00 -3.59
N SER A 82 12.14 26.05 -4.67
CA SER A 82 12.37 26.98 -5.78
C SER A 82 12.19 28.41 -5.34
N ASN A 83 11.13 28.73 -4.59
CA ASN A 83 10.89 30.07 -4.05
C ASN A 83 12.03 30.51 -3.11
N TRP A 84 12.58 29.58 -2.33
CA TRP A 84 13.75 29.84 -1.50
C TRP A 84 14.97 30.18 -2.36
N ARG A 85 15.25 29.40 -3.43
CA ARG A 85 16.36 29.68 -4.34
C ARG A 85 16.19 30.98 -5.11
N THR A 86 14.99 31.30 -5.59
CA THR A 86 14.70 32.56 -6.29
C THR A 86 14.92 33.75 -5.37
N SER A 87 14.44 33.70 -4.12
CA SER A 87 14.69 34.73 -3.11
C SER A 87 16.18 34.97 -2.86
N VAL A 88 16.98 33.90 -2.70
CA VAL A 88 18.43 34.00 -2.48
C VAL A 88 19.17 34.52 -3.72
N THR A 89 18.67 34.22 -4.93
CA THR A 89 19.28 34.68 -6.19
C THR A 89 18.96 36.16 -6.46
N PHE A 90 17.74 36.62 -6.15
CA PHE A 90 17.39 38.05 -6.17
C PHE A 90 18.16 38.85 -5.12
N ALA A 91 18.36 38.29 -3.92
CA ALA A 91 19.19 38.90 -2.87
C ALA A 91 20.67 39.00 -3.29
N LYS A 92 21.22 37.99 -3.99
CA LYS A 92 22.57 38.06 -4.58
C LYS A 92 22.66 39.03 -5.77
N GLY A 93 21.62 39.13 -6.60
CA GLY A 93 21.57 40.09 -7.71
C GLY A 93 21.62 41.54 -7.24
N GLN A 94 20.94 41.88 -6.14
CA GLN A 94 21.01 43.23 -5.56
C GLN A 94 22.34 43.53 -4.86
N CYS A 95 23.03 42.51 -4.34
CA CYS A 95 24.36 42.63 -3.73
C CYS A 95 25.48 42.81 -4.77
N GLY A 96 25.28 42.45 -6.04
CA GLY A 96 26.23 42.70 -7.12
C GLY A 96 26.04 44.03 -7.84
N VAL A 97 24.79 44.46 -8.05
CA VAL A 97 24.47 45.66 -8.85
C VAL A 97 24.73 46.96 -8.08
N THR A 98 24.74 46.94 -6.74
CA THR A 98 25.03 48.12 -5.91
C THR A 98 26.52 48.43 -5.78
N VAL A 99 27.41 47.45 -5.99
CA VAL A 99 28.87 47.66 -5.90
C VAL A 99 29.44 48.23 -7.20
N GLU A 100 28.87 47.86 -8.36
CA GLU A 100 29.34 48.34 -9.66
C GLU A 100 28.90 49.79 -9.97
N LYS A 101 27.84 50.29 -9.31
CA LYS A 101 27.38 51.68 -9.45
C LYS A 101 28.08 52.68 -8.52
N MET A 102 29.08 52.23 -7.74
CA MET A 102 29.91 53.06 -6.87
C MET A 102 31.41 53.06 -7.28
N ARG A 103 31.75 52.73 -8.53
CA ARG A 103 33.10 52.93 -9.08
C ARG A 103 33.06 53.94 -10.22
#